data_AF-A0A932LFT5-F1
#
_entry.id   AF-A0A932LFT5-F1
#
_cell.length_a   1.000
_cell.length_b   1.000
_cell.length_c   1.000
_cell.angle_alpha   90.00
_cell.angle_beta   90.00
_cell.angle_gamma   90.00
#
_symmetry.space_group_name_H-M   'P 1'
#
loop_
_entity.id
_entity.type
_entity.pdbx_description
1 polymer ?
#
loop_
_entity_poly.entity_id
_entity_poly.type
_entity_poly.pdbx_seq_one_letter_code
_entity_poly.pdbx_strand_id
1 'polypeptide(L)'
;AFRVPCCDSLNTPSPRFFAEIFNKTTPGGNFLGIDTSVCNVFTSNDPEVPRELVIDPDGRDKFRKYIPADRSFVNTVEDYPYPYVINRLCWEFPCVTPSDWSAQHLQKPNNPDTVRDLKAALDITVLKQGVYCLVFHPHGWIRNDQVIELIDHAVEKHGKKVKFLTFREALERLNQHALEGTGLRQDEPLVSTRLLDANNDGFMDSVCRFADFVSSGNVWTPETKSWISWSAPTGLRGSPPGILKEPRFGIFHNDGFASMLCTLAETYKGFHFDGEDWVPDPVLNALPRIAITTGVSGQSERDEGLRFRDLDNDGCCEFIVSNEREQAIYQWSADKKEWASCRSPCPPARRLSRPTAKTPACVSSISTRTATTT
;
A
#
# COMPACT_ATOMS: atom_id res chain seq x y z
N ALA A 1 1.43 6.36 -17.04
CA ALA A 1 1.58 6.87 -15.67
C ALA A 1 0.97 8.25 -15.60
N PHE A 2 0.51 8.68 -14.43
CA PHE A 2 -0.03 10.00 -14.17
C PHE A 2 0.69 10.63 -12.97
N ARG A 3 0.67 11.96 -12.92
CA ARG A 3 1.10 12.75 -11.77
C ARG A 3 0.11 13.88 -11.62
N VAL A 4 -0.49 14.01 -10.44
CA VAL A 4 -1.40 15.13 -10.16
C VAL A 4 -0.58 16.43 -10.20
N PRO A 5 -1.02 17.46 -10.94
CA PRO A 5 -0.33 18.74 -10.95
C PRO A 5 -0.14 19.29 -9.54
N CYS A 6 1.03 19.90 -9.30
CA CYS A 6 1.39 20.51 -8.02
C CYS A 6 1.40 19.55 -6.82
N CYS A 7 1.47 18.23 -7.02
CA CYS A 7 1.44 17.24 -5.94
C CYS A 7 2.58 17.40 -4.92
N ASP A 8 3.69 18.02 -5.33
CA ASP A 8 4.89 18.32 -4.56
C ASP A 8 4.86 19.70 -3.85
N SER A 9 3.76 20.44 -3.98
CA SER A 9 3.56 21.78 -3.37
C SER A 9 2.20 21.98 -2.71
N LEU A 10 1.20 21.17 -3.09
CA LEU A 10 -0.18 21.25 -2.65
C LEU A 10 -0.74 19.86 -2.37
N ASN A 11 -1.75 19.76 -1.50
CA ASN A 11 -2.49 18.53 -1.23
C ASN A 11 -3.49 18.20 -2.36
N THR A 12 -2.99 17.96 -3.57
CA THR A 12 -3.82 17.74 -4.77
C THR A 12 -4.26 16.28 -5.02
N PRO A 13 -3.43 15.23 -4.83
CA PRO A 13 -3.95 13.87 -4.75
C PRO A 13 -4.95 13.73 -3.60
N SER A 14 -6.06 13.04 -3.88
CA SER A 14 -7.11 12.81 -2.90
C SER A 14 -7.72 11.41 -3.08
N PRO A 15 -8.34 10.83 -2.04
CA PRO A 15 -9.05 9.56 -2.18
C PRO A 15 -10.09 9.58 -3.32
N ARG A 16 -10.79 10.71 -3.51
CA ARG A 16 -11.76 10.89 -4.60
C ARG A 16 -11.12 10.88 -5.97
N PHE A 17 -9.93 11.48 -6.13
CA PHE A 17 -9.20 11.40 -7.40
C PHE A 17 -8.95 9.94 -7.82
N PHE A 18 -8.46 9.11 -6.90
CA PHE A 18 -8.22 7.70 -7.20
C PHE A 18 -9.53 6.93 -7.48
N ALA A 19 -10.54 7.10 -6.64
CA ALA A 19 -11.80 6.36 -6.75
C ALA A 19 -12.67 6.79 -7.95
N GLU A 20 -12.75 8.09 -8.23
CA GLU A 20 -13.72 8.65 -9.17
C GLU A 20 -13.12 9.03 -10.53
N ILE A 21 -11.79 9.10 -10.65
CA ILE A 21 -11.11 9.54 -11.87
C ILE A 21 -10.07 8.51 -12.33
N PHE A 22 -8.99 8.29 -11.57
CA PHE A 22 -7.87 7.44 -12.01
C PHE A 22 -8.32 6.00 -12.30
N ASN A 23 -9.17 5.44 -11.43
CA ASN A 23 -9.63 4.06 -11.56
C ASN A 23 -10.72 3.86 -12.63
N LYS A 24 -11.22 4.92 -13.27
CA LYS A 24 -12.16 4.77 -14.39
C LYS A 24 -11.44 4.32 -15.66
N THR A 25 -12.22 3.78 -16.58
CA THR A 25 -11.81 3.50 -17.95
C THR A 25 -12.44 4.52 -18.89
N THR A 26 -11.78 4.81 -20.00
CA THR A 26 -12.41 5.57 -21.10
C THR A 26 -13.48 4.70 -21.79
N PRO A 27 -14.40 5.28 -22.60
CA PRO A 27 -15.36 4.48 -23.38
C PRO A 27 -14.72 3.42 -24.29
N GLY A 28 -13.47 3.65 -24.73
CA GLY A 28 -12.69 2.69 -25.50
C GLY A 28 -11.89 1.69 -24.65
N GLY A 29 -12.18 1.54 -23.36
CA GLY A 29 -11.51 0.60 -22.46
C GLY A 29 -10.16 1.05 -21.90
N ASN A 30 -9.57 2.14 -22.42
CA ASN A 30 -8.24 2.58 -21.99
C ASN A 30 -8.18 2.97 -20.50
N PHE A 31 -7.03 2.73 -19.89
CA PHE A 31 -6.75 3.06 -18.50
C PHE A 31 -5.29 3.41 -18.19
N LEU A 32 -5.06 3.96 -17.00
CA LEU A 32 -3.74 4.19 -16.40
C LEU A 32 -3.44 3.11 -15.34
N GLY A 33 -2.17 2.66 -15.27
CA GLY A 33 -1.72 1.69 -14.28
C GLY A 33 -0.81 2.24 -13.17
N ILE A 34 -0.19 3.42 -13.37
CA ILE A 34 0.75 4.03 -12.44
C ILE A 34 0.35 5.48 -12.11
N ASP A 35 0.40 5.84 -10.83
CA ASP A 35 0.46 7.22 -10.32
C ASP A 35 1.83 7.49 -9.67
N THR A 36 2.23 8.76 -9.58
CA THR A 36 3.48 9.20 -8.93
C THR A 36 3.26 10.57 -8.29
N SER A 37 2.25 10.65 -7.43
CA SER A 37 1.77 11.90 -6.83
C SER A 37 2.02 12.01 -5.32
N VAL A 38 2.50 10.95 -4.67
CA VAL A 38 2.89 10.95 -3.25
C VAL A 38 4.41 11.05 -3.16
N CYS A 39 4.91 11.88 -2.24
CA CYS A 39 6.34 12.11 -2.07
C CYS A 39 6.92 11.17 -1.01
N ASN A 40 7.89 10.33 -1.36
CA ASN A 40 8.75 9.66 -0.39
C ASN A 40 9.72 10.66 0.23
N VAL A 41 9.79 10.68 1.57
CA VAL A 41 10.73 11.49 2.35
C VAL A 41 11.58 10.54 3.19
N PHE A 42 12.89 10.53 2.94
CA PHE A 42 13.81 9.82 3.83
C PHE A 42 14.00 10.58 5.14
N THR A 43 14.08 9.87 6.25
CA THR A 43 14.18 10.45 7.58
C THR A 43 15.21 9.71 8.42
N SER A 44 15.67 10.36 9.49
CA SER A 44 16.52 9.73 10.50
C SER A 44 15.82 8.70 11.39
N ASN A 45 14.53 8.43 11.17
CA ASN A 45 13.80 7.37 11.86
C ASN A 45 14.09 5.98 11.25
N ASP A 46 14.56 5.91 10.01
CA ASP A 46 14.95 4.63 9.38
C ASP A 46 16.32 4.17 9.90
N PRO A 47 16.37 3.09 10.72
CA PRO A 47 17.63 2.63 11.29
C PRO A 47 18.55 1.96 10.26
N GLU A 48 18.05 1.62 9.07
CA GLU A 48 18.85 1.01 8.01
C GLU A 48 19.68 2.03 7.22
N VAL A 49 19.37 3.32 7.36
CA VAL A 49 20.00 4.39 6.60
C VAL A 49 21.14 5.04 7.42
N PRO A 50 22.39 5.07 6.89
CA PRO A 50 23.48 5.78 7.55
C PRO A 50 23.14 7.24 7.85
N ARG A 51 23.39 7.68 9.08
CA ARG A 51 22.95 9.00 9.57
C ARG A 51 23.48 10.15 8.73
N GLU A 52 24.67 10.02 8.17
CA GLU A 52 25.30 11.02 7.28
C GLU A 52 24.51 11.28 5.99
N LEU A 53 23.66 10.35 5.55
CA LEU A 53 22.80 10.52 4.38
C LEU A 53 21.48 11.23 4.71
N VAL A 54 21.04 11.20 5.96
CA VAL A 54 19.72 11.73 6.40
C VAL A 54 19.81 12.88 7.39
N ILE A 55 21.01 13.23 7.89
CA ILE A 55 21.27 14.36 8.78
C ILE A 55 22.15 15.40 8.08
N ASP A 56 21.80 16.67 8.21
CA ASP A 56 22.62 17.79 7.76
C ASP A 56 23.72 18.14 8.78
N PRO A 57 24.78 18.89 8.37
CA PRO A 57 25.86 19.27 9.29
C PRO A 57 25.42 20.06 10.54
N ASP A 58 24.24 20.68 10.50
CA ASP A 58 23.63 21.38 11.64
C ASP A 58 22.83 20.46 12.59
N GLY A 59 22.81 19.15 12.33
CA GLY A 59 22.15 18.14 13.14
C GLY A 59 20.67 17.91 12.84
N ARG A 60 20.08 18.59 11.85
CA ARG A 60 18.66 18.45 11.48
C ARG A 60 18.45 17.38 10.40
N ASP A 61 17.22 16.86 10.29
CA ASP A 61 16.83 15.98 9.18
C ASP A 61 17.04 16.68 7.83
N LYS A 62 17.78 16.03 6.94
CA LYS A 62 18.16 16.54 5.61
C LYS A 62 16.95 16.80 4.72
N PHE A 63 15.94 15.92 4.73
CA PHE A 63 14.85 15.99 3.75
C PHE A 63 13.58 16.67 4.27
N ARG A 64 13.34 16.68 5.58
CA ARG A 64 12.13 17.29 6.17
C ARG A 64 12.01 18.79 5.90
N LYS A 65 13.14 19.48 5.68
CA LYS A 65 13.18 20.91 5.34
C LYS A 65 12.53 21.25 3.99
N TYR A 66 12.31 20.27 3.11
CA TYR A 66 11.66 20.46 1.81
C TYR A 66 10.14 20.29 1.86
N ILE A 67 9.59 19.79 2.97
CA ILE A 67 8.14 19.69 3.15
C ILE A 67 7.59 21.10 3.41
N PRO A 68 6.55 21.55 2.66
CA PRO A 68 5.92 22.85 2.88
C PRO A 68 5.41 23.02 4.32
N ALA A 69 6.13 23.77 5.14
CA ALA A 69 5.80 23.97 6.56
C ALA A 69 4.70 25.03 6.79
N ASP A 70 4.38 25.83 5.77
CA ASP A 70 3.35 26.86 5.79
C ASP A 70 1.92 26.30 5.66
N ARG A 71 1.78 24.99 5.47
CA ARG A 71 0.52 24.28 5.29
C ARG A 71 0.60 22.87 5.88
N SER A 72 -0.56 22.27 6.15
CA SER A 72 -0.65 20.86 6.57
C SER A 72 -0.43 19.94 5.37
N PHE A 73 0.80 19.86 4.85
CA PHE A 73 1.14 19.00 3.72
C PHE A 73 1.08 17.52 4.14
N VAL A 74 0.29 16.71 3.43
CA VAL A 74 0.02 15.31 3.79
C VAL A 74 0.33 14.31 2.67
N ASN A 75 0.76 14.79 1.50
CA ASN A 75 1.07 13.94 0.35
C ASN A 75 2.45 13.29 0.47
N THR A 76 2.78 12.76 1.64
CA THR A 76 4.07 12.14 1.90
C THR A 76 3.93 10.75 2.46
N VAL A 77 4.88 9.90 2.10
CA VAL A 77 5.21 8.68 2.82
C VAL A 77 6.64 8.83 3.35
N GLU A 78 6.90 8.40 4.57
CA GLU A 78 8.25 8.42 5.14
C GLU A 78 8.92 7.06 4.91
N ASP A 79 10.19 7.06 4.48
CA ASP A 79 11.08 5.89 4.45
C ASP A 79 10.59 4.68 3.64
N TYR A 80 9.74 4.91 2.63
CA TYR A 80 9.15 3.86 1.80
C TYR A 80 9.38 4.16 0.30
N PRO A 81 10.58 3.89 -0.23
CA PRO A 81 10.92 4.14 -1.63
C PRO A 81 10.43 3.00 -2.56
N TYR A 82 9.32 2.34 -2.24
CA TYR A 82 8.83 1.18 -2.99
C TYR A 82 7.46 1.47 -3.61
N PRO A 83 7.13 0.89 -4.78
CA PRO A 83 5.79 0.94 -5.30
C PRO A 83 4.78 0.30 -4.34
N TYR A 84 3.59 0.89 -4.22
CA TYR A 84 2.49 0.31 -3.44
C TYR A 84 1.16 0.48 -4.15
N VAL A 85 0.15 -0.28 -3.74
CA VAL A 85 -1.14 -0.30 -4.44
C VAL A 85 -2.16 0.61 -3.77
N ILE A 86 -2.72 1.54 -4.54
CA ILE A 86 -3.86 2.38 -4.14
C ILE A 86 -5.13 1.84 -4.78
N ASN A 87 -6.15 1.63 -3.93
CA ASN A 87 -7.49 1.21 -4.35
C ASN A 87 -7.48 0.05 -5.36
N ARG A 88 -6.57 -0.92 -5.14
CA ARG A 88 -6.39 -2.19 -5.88
C ARG A 88 -5.98 -2.09 -7.35
N LEU A 89 -6.14 -0.93 -7.98
CA LEU A 89 -6.04 -0.75 -9.43
C LEU A 89 -4.89 0.17 -9.84
N CYS A 90 -4.28 0.88 -8.89
CA CYS A 90 -3.24 1.86 -9.13
C CYS A 90 -1.95 1.44 -8.44
N TRP A 91 -0.85 1.36 -9.18
CA TRP A 91 0.48 1.38 -8.60
C TRP A 91 0.91 2.83 -8.33
N GLU A 92 1.10 3.20 -7.08
CA GLU A 92 1.76 4.45 -6.72
C GLU A 92 3.27 4.23 -6.67
N PHE A 93 3.99 4.97 -7.50
CA PHE A 93 5.44 5.07 -7.50
C PHE A 93 5.83 6.38 -6.82
N PRO A 94 6.17 6.35 -5.52
CA PRO A 94 6.33 7.58 -4.78
C PRO A 94 7.50 8.40 -5.35
N CYS A 95 7.23 9.67 -5.63
CA CYS A 95 8.26 10.58 -6.12
C CYS A 95 9.24 10.95 -5.00
N VAL A 96 10.48 11.22 -5.36
CA VAL A 96 11.52 11.49 -4.34
C VAL A 96 11.43 12.92 -3.82
N THR A 97 11.69 13.11 -2.52
CA THR A 97 11.93 14.42 -1.90
C THR A 97 13.43 14.65 -1.77
N PRO A 98 13.99 15.80 -2.23
CA PRO A 98 13.26 16.92 -2.81
C PRO A 98 12.84 16.71 -4.28
N SER A 99 11.74 17.37 -4.68
CA SER A 99 11.52 17.78 -6.08
C SER A 99 12.29 19.07 -6.39
N ASP A 100 12.51 19.39 -7.67
CA ASP A 100 13.11 20.68 -8.02
C ASP A 100 12.26 21.89 -7.61
N TRP A 101 10.93 21.77 -7.54
CA TRP A 101 10.04 22.80 -7.01
C TRP A 101 10.29 23.06 -5.52
N SER A 102 10.29 22.00 -4.71
CA SER A 102 10.52 22.11 -3.26
C SER A 102 11.93 22.63 -2.98
N ALA A 103 12.91 22.18 -3.77
CA ALA A 103 14.28 22.61 -3.67
C ALA A 103 14.46 24.09 -4.04
N GLN A 104 13.93 24.55 -5.19
CA GLN A 104 14.07 25.96 -5.57
C GLN A 104 13.31 26.89 -4.61
N HIS A 105 12.20 26.43 -4.03
CA HIS A 105 11.43 27.23 -3.08
C HIS A 105 12.30 27.57 -1.86
N LEU A 106 12.98 26.56 -1.32
CA LEU A 106 13.87 26.67 -0.18
C LEU A 106 15.20 27.35 -0.53
N GLN A 107 15.91 26.85 -1.54
CA GLN A 107 17.32 27.13 -1.80
C GLN A 107 17.57 28.08 -2.97
N LYS A 108 16.50 28.51 -3.65
CA LYS A 108 16.51 29.25 -4.93
C LYS A 108 16.97 28.38 -6.11
N PRO A 109 16.64 28.77 -7.35
CA PRO A 109 16.95 27.98 -8.53
C PRO A 109 18.44 27.63 -8.65
N ASN A 110 18.73 26.48 -9.23
CA ASN A 110 20.07 26.05 -9.66
C ASN A 110 21.10 25.91 -8.52
N ASN A 111 20.64 25.83 -7.28
CA ASN A 111 21.51 25.71 -6.11
C ASN A 111 22.25 24.35 -6.11
N PRO A 112 23.58 24.31 -5.91
CA PRO A 112 24.32 23.05 -5.82
C PRO A 112 23.91 22.16 -4.64
N ASP A 113 23.37 22.74 -3.56
CA ASP A 113 22.87 21.97 -2.42
C ASP A 113 21.70 21.05 -2.81
N THR A 114 20.89 21.46 -3.79
CA THR A 114 19.83 20.62 -4.38
C THR A 114 20.42 19.34 -4.96
N VAL A 115 21.52 19.46 -5.73
CA VAL A 115 22.16 18.31 -6.37
C VAL A 115 22.81 17.40 -5.33
N ARG A 116 23.46 17.97 -4.31
CA ARG A 116 23.99 17.21 -3.17
C ARG A 116 22.90 16.39 -2.48
N ASP A 117 21.77 17.01 -2.19
CA ASP A 117 20.70 16.34 -1.43
C ASP A 117 19.95 15.31 -2.32
N LEU A 118 19.80 15.55 -3.63
CA LEU A 118 19.33 14.55 -4.60
C LEU A 118 20.26 13.34 -4.71
N LYS A 119 21.59 13.55 -4.72
CA LYS A 119 22.57 12.45 -4.71
C LYS A 119 22.48 11.61 -3.43
N ALA A 120 22.28 12.24 -2.27
CA ALA A 120 22.07 11.53 -1.02
C ALA A 120 20.77 10.70 -1.07
N ALA A 121 19.66 11.27 -1.57
CA ALA A 121 18.42 10.53 -1.74
C ALA A 121 18.60 9.33 -2.70
N LEU A 122 19.35 9.50 -3.80
CA LEU A 122 19.65 8.42 -4.73
C LEU A 122 20.48 7.31 -4.08
N ASP A 123 21.49 7.67 -3.30
CA ASP A 123 22.32 6.72 -2.55
C ASP A 123 21.46 5.89 -1.57
N ILE A 124 20.53 6.54 -0.87
CA ILE A 124 19.59 5.87 0.03
C ILE A 124 18.66 4.95 -0.78
N THR A 125 18.12 5.41 -1.91
CA THR A 125 17.26 4.55 -2.75
C THR A 125 18.00 3.31 -3.24
N VAL A 126 19.28 3.42 -3.60
CA VAL A 126 20.09 2.25 -3.98
C VAL A 126 20.32 1.32 -2.80
N LEU A 127 20.63 1.87 -1.62
CA LEU A 127 20.77 1.08 -0.38
C LEU A 127 19.50 0.27 -0.09
N LYS A 128 18.35 0.91 -0.21
CA LYS A 128 17.02 0.33 0.05
C LYS A 128 16.51 -0.54 -1.11
N GLN A 129 17.20 -0.57 -2.26
CA GLN A 129 16.74 -1.26 -3.49
C GLN A 129 15.36 -0.78 -3.98
N GLY A 130 15.08 0.52 -3.82
CA GLY A 130 13.81 1.13 -4.17
C GLY A 130 13.75 1.74 -5.58
N VAL A 131 12.69 2.52 -5.82
CA VAL A 131 12.51 3.33 -7.04
C VAL A 131 12.85 4.80 -6.76
N TYR A 132 13.57 5.44 -7.69
CA TYR A 132 13.93 6.86 -7.63
C TYR A 132 13.14 7.63 -8.68
N CYS A 133 11.93 8.07 -8.33
CA CYS A 133 11.07 8.83 -9.24
C CYS A 133 11.37 10.33 -9.13
N LEU A 134 12.33 10.81 -9.93
CA LEU A 134 12.72 12.22 -9.99
C LEU A 134 11.56 13.11 -10.48
N VAL A 135 11.40 14.27 -9.83
CA VAL A 135 10.51 15.36 -10.27
C VAL A 135 11.38 16.54 -10.68
N PHE A 136 11.30 16.92 -11.95
CA PHE A 136 11.93 18.14 -12.44
C PHE A 136 11.08 18.81 -13.52
N HIS A 137 11.23 20.13 -13.63
CA HIS A 137 10.50 20.98 -14.55
C HIS A 137 11.47 21.67 -15.51
N PRO A 138 11.16 21.73 -16.82
CA PRO A 138 11.95 22.48 -17.81
C PRO A 138 11.71 24.00 -17.69
N HIS A 139 11.65 24.53 -16.46
CA HIS A 139 11.40 25.93 -16.10
C HIS A 139 12.67 26.60 -15.53
N GLY A 140 13.82 25.91 -15.53
CA GLY A 140 15.10 26.45 -15.06
C GLY A 140 15.26 26.52 -13.54
N TRP A 141 14.47 25.71 -12.80
CA TRP A 141 14.63 25.51 -11.36
C TRP A 141 15.80 24.59 -11.03
N ILE A 142 16.02 23.60 -11.89
CA ILE A 142 17.23 22.79 -11.98
C ILE A 142 17.74 22.85 -13.43
N ARG A 143 19.06 22.89 -13.60
CA ARG A 143 19.68 22.94 -14.93
C ARG A 143 19.90 21.53 -15.51
N ASN A 144 20.04 21.46 -16.83
CA ASN A 144 20.32 20.19 -17.52
C ASN A 144 21.66 19.56 -17.08
N ASP A 145 22.71 20.36 -16.88
CA ASP A 145 24.02 19.88 -16.40
C ASP A 145 23.95 19.31 -14.97
N GLN A 146 23.07 19.84 -14.12
CA GLN A 146 22.82 19.30 -12.78
C GLN A 146 22.10 17.94 -12.81
N VAL A 147 21.17 17.76 -13.76
CA VAL A 147 20.52 16.46 -13.97
C VAL A 147 21.52 15.45 -14.54
N ILE A 148 22.38 15.87 -15.46
CA ILE A 148 23.49 15.04 -15.97
C ILE A 148 24.42 14.64 -14.82
N GLU A 149 24.79 15.57 -13.95
CA GLU A 149 25.63 15.29 -12.78
C GLU A 149 25.01 14.24 -11.84
N LEU A 150 23.68 14.22 -11.70
CA LEU A 150 22.97 13.18 -10.93
C LEU A 150 23.01 11.82 -11.64
N ILE A 151 22.87 11.79 -12.95
CA ILE A 151 22.98 10.57 -13.77
C ILE A 151 24.40 10.01 -13.69
N ASP A 152 25.41 10.86 -13.84
CA ASP A 152 26.82 10.47 -13.75
C ASP A 152 27.14 9.90 -12.37
N HIS A 153 26.69 10.55 -11.29
CA HIS A 153 26.81 10.02 -9.93
C HIS A 153 26.19 8.63 -9.78
N ALA A 154 24.98 8.41 -10.34
CA ALA A 154 24.34 7.11 -10.30
C ALA A 154 25.15 6.02 -11.03
N VAL A 155 25.66 6.33 -12.22
CA VAL A 155 26.42 5.39 -13.05
C VAL A 155 27.81 5.12 -12.46
N GLU A 156 28.54 6.16 -12.07
CA GLU A 156 29.93 6.04 -11.58
C GLU A 156 29.98 5.37 -10.21
N LYS A 157 29.09 5.74 -9.29
CA LYS A 157 29.10 5.21 -7.91
C LYS A 157 28.44 3.84 -7.80
N HIS A 158 27.31 3.63 -8.48
CA HIS A 158 26.47 2.44 -8.28
C HIS A 158 26.49 1.47 -9.47
N GLY A 159 26.87 1.93 -10.66
CA GLY A 159 27.09 1.09 -11.85
C GLY A 159 25.92 0.16 -12.14
N LYS A 160 26.19 -1.15 -12.15
CA LYS A 160 25.19 -2.18 -12.49
C LYS A 160 24.06 -2.32 -11.47
N LYS A 161 24.13 -1.66 -10.30
CA LYS A 161 23.05 -1.67 -9.29
C LYS A 161 21.85 -0.83 -9.70
N VAL A 162 22.03 0.14 -10.63
CA VAL A 162 20.96 1.02 -11.09
C VAL A 162 20.48 0.64 -12.49
N LYS A 163 19.20 0.91 -12.76
CA LYS A 163 18.59 0.80 -14.09
C LYS A 163 17.74 2.04 -14.34
N PHE A 164 17.93 2.68 -15.48
CA PHE A 164 17.07 3.75 -15.95
C PHE A 164 15.90 3.11 -16.72
N LEU A 165 14.69 3.27 -16.19
CA LEU A 165 13.49 2.68 -16.77
C LEU A 165 12.46 3.78 -16.99
N THR A 166 11.75 3.66 -18.11
CA THR A 166 10.45 4.30 -18.28
C THR A 166 9.43 3.66 -17.34
N PHE A 167 8.36 4.39 -17.00
CA PHE A 167 7.26 3.82 -16.21
C PHE A 167 6.61 2.60 -16.87
N ARG A 168 6.64 2.51 -18.21
CA ARG A 168 6.13 1.33 -18.93
C ARG A 168 6.97 0.10 -18.61
N GLU A 169 8.29 0.20 -18.74
CA GLU A 169 9.20 -0.91 -18.45
C GLU A 169 9.15 -1.30 -16.97
N ALA A 170 8.99 -0.33 -16.05
CA ALA A 170 8.81 -0.61 -14.64
C ALA A 170 7.50 -1.38 -14.36
N LEU A 171 6.39 -0.99 -14.99
CA LEU A 171 5.11 -1.68 -14.88
C LEU A 171 5.18 -3.10 -15.44
N GLU A 172 5.78 -3.28 -16.61
CA GLU A 172 5.95 -4.58 -17.26
C GLU A 172 6.74 -5.54 -16.35
N ARG A 173 7.79 -5.05 -15.69
CA ARG A 173 8.58 -5.84 -14.72
C ARG A 173 7.78 -6.22 -13.48
N LEU A 174 7.00 -5.29 -12.90
CA LEU A 174 6.12 -5.62 -11.76
C LEU A 174 5.10 -6.67 -12.16
N ASN A 175 4.46 -6.51 -13.31
CA ASN A 175 3.50 -7.49 -13.80
C ASN A 175 4.16 -8.86 -13.98
N GLN A 176 5.31 -8.91 -14.65
CA GLN A 176 6.01 -10.17 -14.93
C GLN A 176 6.51 -10.88 -13.66
N HIS A 177 7.11 -10.14 -12.73
CA HIS A 177 7.88 -10.73 -11.64
C HIS A 177 7.17 -10.74 -10.29
N ALA A 178 6.28 -9.78 -10.03
CA ALA A 178 5.50 -9.75 -8.79
C ALA A 178 4.09 -10.30 -9.02
N LEU A 179 3.50 -10.06 -10.18
CA LEU A 179 2.11 -10.41 -10.44
C LEU A 179 1.98 -11.55 -11.47
N GLU A 180 2.96 -12.46 -11.59
CA GLU A 180 3.01 -13.62 -12.51
C GLU A 180 2.50 -13.36 -13.95
N GLY A 181 2.85 -12.21 -14.52
CA GLY A 181 2.46 -11.78 -15.87
C GLY A 181 1.09 -11.09 -15.97
N THR A 182 0.32 -10.99 -14.89
CA THR A 182 -0.96 -10.28 -14.88
C THR A 182 -0.83 -8.86 -14.38
N GLY A 183 -1.50 -7.90 -15.01
CA GLY A 183 -1.62 -6.56 -14.45
C GLY A 183 -2.69 -6.47 -13.34
N LEU A 184 -2.59 -5.43 -12.51
CA LEU A 184 -3.69 -5.02 -11.60
C LEU A 184 -4.97 -4.64 -12.38
N ARG A 185 -4.82 -4.25 -13.64
CA ARG A 185 -5.90 -3.87 -14.57
C ARG A 185 -5.77 -4.72 -15.84
N GLN A 186 -6.89 -5.31 -16.29
CA GLN A 186 -6.97 -6.20 -17.46
C GLN A 186 -8.28 -5.94 -18.24
N ASP A 187 -8.34 -6.42 -19.47
CA ASP A 187 -9.47 -6.21 -20.40
C ASP A 187 -10.65 -7.19 -20.20
N GLU A 188 -10.45 -8.28 -19.45
CA GLU A 188 -11.39 -9.39 -19.20
C GLU A 188 -11.68 -9.52 -17.68
N PRO A 189 -12.75 -10.22 -17.23
CA PRO A 189 -13.33 -10.00 -15.90
C PRO A 189 -12.32 -10.07 -14.74
N LEU A 190 -12.51 -9.14 -13.79
CA LEU A 190 -11.56 -8.75 -12.73
C LEU A 190 -10.94 -9.96 -12.01
N VAL A 191 -9.76 -10.40 -12.47
CA VAL A 191 -8.84 -11.12 -11.58
C VAL A 191 -8.37 -10.11 -10.56
N SER A 192 -9.00 -10.15 -9.38
CA SER A 192 -8.64 -9.21 -8.35
C SER A 192 -7.34 -9.70 -7.70
N THR A 193 -6.27 -8.95 -7.89
CA THR A 193 -4.97 -9.23 -7.26
C THR A 193 -4.90 -8.49 -5.93
N ARG A 194 -4.57 -9.18 -4.84
CA ARG A 194 -4.23 -8.53 -3.56
C ARG A 194 -2.74 -8.69 -3.32
N LEU A 195 -2.16 -7.72 -2.65
CA LEU A 195 -0.80 -7.77 -2.14
C LEU A 195 -0.90 -7.48 -0.65
N LEU A 196 -0.24 -8.30 0.15
CA LEU A 196 -0.12 -8.14 1.60
C LEU A 196 1.17 -8.82 2.05
N ASP A 197 1.69 -8.41 3.19
CA ASP A 197 2.70 -9.17 3.93
C ASP A 197 1.94 -10.28 4.69
N ALA A 198 2.18 -11.54 4.34
CA ALA A 198 1.41 -12.66 4.88
C ALA A 198 2.04 -13.26 6.14
N ASN A 199 3.37 -13.21 6.21
CA ASN A 199 4.19 -13.82 7.26
C ASN A 199 4.83 -12.78 8.18
N ASN A 200 4.47 -11.50 8.04
CA ASN A 200 4.97 -10.38 8.84
C ASN A 200 6.51 -10.23 8.79
N ASP A 201 7.12 -10.52 7.64
CA ASP A 201 8.57 -10.41 7.44
C ASP A 201 9.02 -9.03 6.93
N GLY A 202 8.07 -8.13 6.65
CA GLY A 202 8.31 -6.78 6.14
C GLY A 202 8.44 -6.70 4.62
N PHE A 203 8.30 -7.81 3.90
CA PHE A 203 8.23 -7.86 2.44
C PHE A 203 6.79 -8.01 1.96
N MET A 204 6.56 -7.58 0.72
CA MET A 204 5.24 -7.72 0.11
C MET A 204 5.13 -9.11 -0.52
N ASP A 205 4.25 -9.93 0.04
CA ASP A 205 4.09 -11.33 -0.32
C ASP A 205 2.91 -11.56 -1.27
N SER A 206 1.74 -11.71 -0.65
CA SER A 206 0.72 -12.65 -1.10
C SER A 206 -0.08 -12.07 -2.23
N VAL A 207 0.35 -12.41 -3.45
CA VAL A 207 -0.34 -12.15 -4.71
C VAL A 207 -1.53 -13.09 -4.82
N CYS A 208 -2.62 -12.79 -4.12
CA CYS A 208 -3.83 -13.60 -4.24
C CYS A 208 -4.55 -13.23 -5.53
N ARG A 209 -4.64 -14.17 -6.47
CA ARG A 209 -5.48 -14.02 -7.66
C ARG A 209 -6.85 -14.62 -7.39
N PHE A 210 -7.85 -13.76 -7.45
CA PHE A 210 -9.25 -14.15 -7.36
C PHE A 210 -9.84 -14.16 -8.77
N ALA A 211 -9.82 -15.32 -9.42
CA ALA A 211 -10.78 -15.61 -10.49
C ALA A 211 -12.08 -16.13 -9.83
N ASP A 212 -12.92 -16.85 -10.57
CA ASP A 212 -14.10 -17.58 -10.05
C ASP A 212 -13.80 -18.56 -8.89
N PHE A 213 -12.52 -18.75 -8.55
CA PHE A 213 -11.99 -19.54 -7.46
C PHE A 213 -10.74 -18.85 -6.88
N VAL A 214 -10.55 -18.95 -5.56
CA VAL A 214 -9.23 -18.71 -4.95
C VAL A 214 -8.30 -19.78 -5.53
N SER A 215 -7.23 -19.39 -6.24
CA SER A 215 -6.36 -20.37 -6.90
C SER A 215 -5.06 -20.61 -6.13
N SER A 216 -4.37 -19.54 -5.73
CA SER A 216 -3.02 -19.59 -5.16
C SER A 216 -2.54 -18.19 -4.76
N GLY A 217 -1.40 -18.13 -4.07
CA GLY A 217 -0.60 -16.93 -3.91
C GLY A 217 0.86 -17.29 -3.65
N ASN A 218 1.69 -16.27 -3.40
CA ASN A 218 3.14 -16.45 -3.25
C ASN A 218 3.66 -15.65 -2.06
N VAL A 219 4.66 -16.18 -1.37
CA VAL A 219 5.43 -15.48 -0.33
C VAL A 219 6.82 -15.21 -0.88
N TRP A 220 7.33 -13.99 -0.70
CA TRP A 220 8.66 -13.62 -1.17
C TRP A 220 9.69 -14.05 -0.13
N THR A 221 10.72 -14.78 -0.54
CA THR A 221 11.84 -15.14 0.34
C THR A 221 13.05 -14.28 0.00
N PRO A 222 13.40 -13.26 0.80
CA PRO A 222 14.49 -12.34 0.48
C PRO A 222 15.88 -13.02 0.48
N GLU A 223 16.07 -14.08 1.28
CA GLU A 223 17.33 -14.83 1.36
C GLU A 223 17.67 -15.54 0.05
N THR A 224 16.67 -16.19 -0.56
CA THR A 224 16.82 -16.95 -1.80
C THR A 224 16.42 -16.16 -3.05
N LYS A 225 15.81 -14.99 -2.86
CA LYS A 225 15.27 -14.12 -3.91
C LYS A 225 14.30 -14.86 -4.83
N SER A 226 13.39 -15.62 -4.22
CA SER A 226 12.44 -16.47 -4.92
C SER A 226 11.07 -16.38 -4.29
N TRP A 227 10.05 -16.64 -5.10
CA TRP A 227 8.68 -16.83 -4.64
C TRP A 227 8.47 -18.28 -4.21
N ILE A 228 7.83 -18.47 -3.05
CA ILE A 228 7.30 -19.76 -2.61
C ILE A 228 5.78 -19.72 -2.79
N SER A 229 5.26 -20.57 -3.66
CA SER A 229 3.83 -20.62 -3.95
C SER A 229 3.09 -21.47 -2.93
N TRP A 230 1.92 -20.99 -2.50
CA TRP A 230 0.95 -21.76 -1.75
C TRP A 230 -0.33 -21.92 -2.59
N SER A 231 -1.12 -22.94 -2.26
CA SER A 231 -2.35 -23.28 -2.98
C SER A 231 -3.57 -22.87 -2.19
N ALA A 232 -4.69 -22.59 -2.86
CA ALA A 232 -5.92 -22.25 -2.15
C ALA A 232 -6.30 -23.28 -1.06
N PRO A 233 -6.85 -22.82 0.08
CA PRO A 233 -7.30 -23.71 1.14
C PRO A 233 -8.23 -24.80 0.60
N THR A 234 -8.09 -26.04 1.08
CA THR A 234 -8.85 -27.22 0.61
C THR A 234 -10.36 -26.98 0.58
N GLY A 235 -10.88 -26.15 1.48
CA GLY A 235 -12.31 -25.82 1.57
C GLY A 235 -12.82 -24.78 0.56
N LEU A 236 -11.96 -24.20 -0.28
CA LEU A 236 -12.31 -23.23 -1.32
C LEU A 236 -12.12 -23.79 -2.74
N ARG A 237 -11.36 -24.87 -2.89
CA ARG A 237 -11.10 -25.53 -4.18
C ARG A 237 -12.39 -26.04 -4.80
N GLY A 238 -12.63 -25.72 -6.08
CA GLY A 238 -13.77 -26.24 -6.85
C GLY A 238 -15.13 -25.62 -6.54
N SER A 239 -15.18 -24.48 -5.83
CA SER A 239 -16.43 -23.73 -5.65
C SER A 239 -16.93 -23.20 -7.01
N PRO A 240 -18.23 -23.32 -7.34
CA PRO A 240 -18.78 -22.78 -8.58
C PRO A 240 -18.56 -21.26 -8.72
N PRO A 241 -18.36 -20.76 -9.97
CA PRO A 241 -18.31 -19.33 -10.28
C PRO A 241 -19.45 -18.53 -9.65
N GLY A 242 -19.14 -17.32 -9.17
CA GLY A 242 -20.12 -16.38 -8.62
C GLY A 242 -20.60 -16.66 -7.18
N ILE A 243 -20.12 -17.71 -6.52
CA ILE A 243 -20.47 -18.01 -5.11
C ILE A 243 -19.53 -17.31 -4.13
N LEU A 244 -18.25 -17.17 -4.48
CA LEU A 244 -17.25 -16.54 -3.63
C LEU A 244 -17.23 -15.04 -3.86
N LYS A 245 -17.48 -14.27 -2.80
CA LYS A 245 -17.23 -12.82 -2.82
C LYS A 245 -15.75 -12.56 -2.57
N GLU A 246 -15.32 -11.37 -2.96
CA GLU A 246 -13.99 -10.87 -2.69
C GLU A 246 -13.61 -11.02 -1.21
N PRO A 247 -12.48 -11.67 -0.88
CA PRO A 247 -12.10 -11.88 0.51
C PRO A 247 -11.61 -10.61 1.19
N ARG A 248 -11.59 -10.69 2.52
CA ARG A 248 -11.11 -9.64 3.41
C ARG A 248 -9.92 -10.16 4.20
N PHE A 249 -8.90 -9.33 4.42
CA PHE A 249 -7.68 -9.70 5.13
C PHE A 249 -7.51 -8.85 6.38
N GLY A 250 -7.01 -9.46 7.45
CA GLY A 250 -6.71 -8.80 8.72
C GLY A 250 -5.78 -9.65 9.57
N ILE A 251 -5.26 -9.10 10.66
CA ILE A 251 -4.43 -9.81 11.63
C ILE A 251 -5.29 -10.14 12.84
N PHE A 252 -5.33 -11.39 13.29
CA PHE A 252 -6.18 -11.80 14.44
C PHE A 252 -5.43 -12.62 15.48
N HIS A 253 -4.13 -12.82 15.26
CA HIS A 253 -3.25 -13.64 16.08
C HIS A 253 -1.97 -12.85 16.38
N ASN A 254 -1.37 -13.12 17.54
CA ASN A 254 -0.21 -12.38 18.05
C ASN A 254 1.09 -12.65 17.28
N ASP A 255 1.12 -13.65 16.40
CA ASP A 255 2.23 -13.86 15.45
C ASP A 255 2.31 -12.75 14.39
N GLY A 256 1.21 -12.01 14.19
CA GLY A 256 1.12 -10.96 13.18
C GLY A 256 0.87 -11.49 11.77
N PHE A 257 0.67 -12.80 11.60
CA PHE A 257 0.45 -13.40 10.29
C PHE A 257 -0.97 -13.11 9.80
N ALA A 258 -1.12 -13.03 8.49
CA ALA A 258 -2.39 -12.65 7.89
C ALA A 258 -3.47 -13.74 8.05
N SER A 259 -4.70 -13.31 8.32
CA SER A 259 -5.89 -14.12 8.16
C SER A 259 -6.78 -13.60 7.04
N MET A 260 -7.55 -14.50 6.44
CA MET A 260 -8.44 -14.29 5.31
C MET A 260 -9.86 -14.74 5.66
N LEU A 261 -10.83 -13.85 5.47
CA LEU A 261 -12.26 -14.18 5.50
C LEU A 261 -12.80 -14.27 4.07
N CYS A 262 -13.32 -15.45 3.71
CA CYS A 262 -13.99 -15.69 2.43
C CYS A 262 -15.49 -15.84 2.64
N THR A 263 -16.30 -15.00 1.98
CA THR A 263 -17.76 -15.14 1.99
C THR A 263 -18.21 -16.00 0.81
N LEU A 264 -19.05 -17.00 1.08
CA LEU A 264 -19.54 -18.03 0.16
C LEU A 264 -21.07 -18.06 0.22
N ALA A 265 -21.75 -17.45 -0.75
CA ALA A 265 -23.21 -17.27 -0.73
C ALA A 265 -23.73 -16.75 0.65
N GLU A 266 -24.39 -17.61 1.44
CA GLU A 266 -24.97 -17.30 2.76
C GLU A 266 -24.07 -17.67 3.96
N THR A 267 -22.85 -18.13 3.71
CA THR A 267 -21.89 -18.52 4.74
C THR A 267 -20.54 -17.86 4.52
N TYR A 268 -19.61 -18.09 5.43
CA TYR A 268 -18.23 -17.67 5.30
C TYR A 268 -17.28 -18.75 5.82
N LYS A 269 -16.00 -18.62 5.49
CA LYS A 269 -14.89 -19.41 6.03
C LYS A 269 -13.71 -18.50 6.33
N GLY A 270 -13.17 -18.63 7.53
CA GLY A 270 -11.94 -17.99 7.96
C GLY A 270 -10.73 -18.90 7.82
N PHE A 271 -9.61 -18.34 7.38
CA PHE A 271 -8.32 -18.99 7.28
C PHE A 271 -7.22 -18.11 7.86
N HIS A 272 -6.17 -18.72 8.40
CA HIS A 272 -4.98 -18.04 8.91
C HIS A 272 -3.76 -18.64 8.23
N PHE A 273 -2.82 -17.78 7.83
CA PHE A 273 -1.55 -18.24 7.28
C PHE A 273 -0.67 -18.74 8.43
N ASP A 274 -0.20 -19.98 8.39
CA ASP A 274 0.60 -20.58 9.47
C ASP A 274 2.12 -20.48 9.24
N GLY A 275 2.53 -19.80 8.17
CA GLY A 275 3.92 -19.72 7.71
C GLY A 275 4.19 -20.57 6.46
N GLU A 276 3.35 -21.57 6.18
CA GLU A 276 3.47 -22.46 5.02
C GLU A 276 2.19 -22.47 4.16
N ASP A 277 1.02 -22.55 4.79
CA ASP A 277 -0.28 -22.64 4.10
C ASP A 277 -1.39 -21.90 4.87
N TRP A 278 -2.56 -21.78 4.24
CA TRP A 278 -3.76 -21.19 4.84
C TRP A 278 -4.62 -22.26 5.51
N VAL A 279 -4.58 -22.31 6.84
CA VAL A 279 -5.32 -23.27 7.66
C VAL A 279 -6.63 -22.68 8.20
N PRO A 280 -7.67 -23.48 8.50
CA PRO A 280 -8.92 -22.96 9.07
C PRO A 280 -8.68 -22.18 10.36
N ASP A 281 -9.24 -20.97 10.44
CA ASP A 281 -9.05 -20.06 11.59
C ASP A 281 -10.27 -20.10 12.53
N PRO A 282 -10.15 -20.65 13.75
CA PRO A 282 -11.25 -20.71 14.72
C PRO A 282 -11.76 -19.33 15.16
N VAL A 283 -10.89 -18.32 15.21
CA VAL A 283 -11.24 -16.95 15.63
C VAL A 283 -12.18 -16.33 14.61
N LEU A 284 -11.79 -16.37 13.33
CA LEU A 284 -12.65 -15.89 12.25
C LEU A 284 -13.91 -16.74 12.09
N ASN A 285 -13.82 -18.06 12.26
CA ASN A 285 -14.98 -18.96 12.14
C ASN A 285 -15.99 -18.83 13.30
N ALA A 286 -15.66 -18.07 14.34
CA ALA A 286 -16.57 -17.73 15.44
C ALA A 286 -17.29 -16.38 15.24
N LEU A 287 -17.12 -15.71 14.10
CA LEU A 287 -17.76 -14.42 13.82
C LEU A 287 -19.31 -14.50 13.88
N PRO A 288 -19.99 -13.49 14.44
CA PRO A 288 -21.45 -13.47 14.44
C PRO A 288 -22.01 -13.50 13.01
N ARG A 289 -22.87 -14.48 12.70
CA ARG A 289 -23.48 -14.63 11.35
C ARG A 289 -24.26 -13.40 10.90
N ILE A 290 -24.84 -12.64 11.83
CA ILE A 290 -25.59 -11.40 11.55
C ILE A 290 -24.74 -10.36 10.83
N ALA A 291 -23.42 -10.40 11.03
CA ALA A 291 -22.48 -9.48 10.43
C ALA A 291 -22.03 -9.86 9.02
N ILE A 292 -22.39 -11.06 8.53
CA ILE A 292 -21.86 -11.62 7.27
C ILE A 292 -22.99 -12.07 6.30
N THR A 293 -24.25 -12.16 6.75
CA THR A 293 -25.44 -12.49 5.91
C THR A 293 -25.92 -11.36 4.99
N THR A 294 -25.10 -10.33 4.75
CA THR A 294 -25.44 -9.26 3.82
C THR A 294 -25.04 -9.62 2.39
N GLY A 295 -26.02 -10.11 1.63
CA GLY A 295 -26.03 -10.10 0.17
C GLY A 295 -26.48 -11.42 -0.44
N VAL A 296 -27.74 -11.77 -0.20
CA VAL A 296 -28.55 -12.68 -1.02
C VAL A 296 -29.47 -11.80 -1.86
N SER A 297 -28.91 -11.14 -2.87
CA SER A 297 -29.69 -10.68 -4.02
C SER A 297 -28.69 -10.41 -5.14
N GLY A 298 -28.81 -11.14 -6.24
CA GLY A 298 -27.89 -11.12 -7.38
C GLY A 298 -27.90 -9.80 -8.18
N GLN A 299 -27.72 -8.66 -7.52
CA GLN A 299 -27.48 -7.37 -8.14
C GLN A 299 -26.37 -6.63 -7.38
N SER A 300 -25.26 -6.41 -8.10
CA SER A 300 -24.05 -5.64 -7.78
C SER A 300 -23.37 -5.88 -6.43
N GLU A 301 -22.04 -5.89 -6.46
CA GLU A 301 -21.14 -5.91 -5.31
C GLU A 301 -21.31 -4.66 -4.43
N ARG A 302 -22.42 -4.54 -3.70
CA ARG A 302 -22.59 -3.49 -2.72
C ARG A 302 -21.62 -3.78 -1.57
N ASP A 303 -20.77 -2.81 -1.25
CA ASP A 303 -19.92 -2.86 -0.07
C ASP A 303 -20.81 -2.75 1.19
N GLU A 304 -20.87 -3.83 1.95
CA GLU A 304 -21.72 -3.97 3.14
C GLU A 304 -21.06 -3.43 4.42
N GLY A 305 -20.02 -2.59 4.27
CA GLY A 305 -19.41 -1.85 5.38
C GLY A 305 -18.62 -2.69 6.38
N LEU A 306 -18.22 -3.90 5.98
CA LEU A 306 -17.38 -4.79 6.78
C LEU A 306 -15.91 -4.37 6.68
N ARG A 307 -15.25 -4.12 7.81
CA ARG A 307 -13.81 -3.80 7.87
C ARG A 307 -13.12 -4.55 9.01
N PHE A 308 -11.83 -4.80 8.83
CA PHE A 308 -10.92 -5.24 9.87
C PHE A 308 -9.93 -4.12 10.14
N ARG A 309 -9.75 -3.78 11.42
CA ARG A 309 -8.82 -2.74 11.82
C ARG A 309 -8.41 -2.95 13.26
N ASP A 310 -7.11 -2.91 13.52
CA ASP A 310 -6.57 -2.73 14.86
C ASP A 310 -6.87 -1.30 15.32
N LEU A 311 -7.84 -1.15 16.23
CA LEU A 311 -8.33 0.14 16.73
C LEU A 311 -7.71 0.49 18.09
N ASP A 312 -7.28 -0.48 18.88
CA ASP A 312 -6.65 -0.24 20.18
C ASP A 312 -5.11 -0.38 20.17
N ASN A 313 -4.54 -0.75 19.02
CA ASN A 313 -3.12 -0.98 18.75
C ASN A 313 -2.55 -2.15 19.58
N ASP A 314 -3.34 -3.21 19.80
CA ASP A 314 -2.87 -4.43 20.45
C ASP A 314 -2.19 -5.42 19.49
N GLY A 315 -2.20 -5.12 18.18
CA GLY A 315 -1.63 -5.96 17.12
C GLY A 315 -2.64 -6.91 16.47
N CYS A 316 -3.85 -7.02 17.01
CA CYS A 316 -4.96 -7.76 16.44
C CYS A 316 -6.05 -6.80 15.94
N CYS A 317 -6.80 -7.25 14.93
CA CYS A 317 -7.86 -6.45 14.35
C CYS A 317 -9.18 -6.65 15.08
N GLU A 318 -9.82 -5.54 15.42
CA GLU A 318 -11.25 -5.52 15.65
C GLU A 318 -12.01 -5.72 14.34
N PHE A 319 -13.21 -6.24 14.49
CA PHE A 319 -14.18 -6.40 13.43
C PHE A 319 -15.21 -5.28 13.47
N ILE A 320 -15.32 -4.53 12.38
CA ILE A 320 -16.22 -3.38 12.26
C ILE A 320 -17.32 -3.71 11.25
N VAL A 321 -18.56 -3.49 11.67
CA VAL A 321 -19.76 -3.59 10.84
C VAL A 321 -20.38 -2.21 10.73
N SER A 322 -20.51 -1.70 9.50
CA SER A 322 -21.14 -0.40 9.24
C SER A 322 -22.09 -0.49 8.04
N ASN A 323 -23.27 -1.09 8.24
CA ASN A 323 -24.35 -1.13 7.24
C ASN A 323 -25.69 -0.61 7.79
N GLU A 324 -26.74 -0.65 6.97
CA GLU A 324 -28.07 -0.16 7.34
C GLU A 324 -28.72 -0.96 8.49
N ARG A 325 -28.28 -2.20 8.73
CA ARG A 325 -28.82 -3.09 9.76
C ARG A 325 -28.05 -2.98 11.08
N GLU A 326 -26.75 -2.73 11.01
CA GLU A 326 -25.87 -2.76 12.17
C GLU A 326 -24.70 -1.78 12.04
N GLN A 327 -24.39 -1.16 13.18
CA GLN A 327 -23.24 -0.28 13.39
C GLN A 327 -22.56 -0.73 14.69
N ALA A 328 -21.54 -1.58 14.58
CA ALA A 328 -20.92 -2.22 15.73
C ALA A 328 -19.42 -2.47 15.51
N ILE A 329 -18.70 -2.51 16.63
CA ILE A 329 -17.31 -2.96 16.70
C ILE A 329 -17.33 -4.21 17.57
N TYR A 330 -16.61 -5.24 17.14
CA TYR A 330 -16.44 -6.49 17.85
C TYR A 330 -14.96 -6.73 18.12
N GLN A 331 -14.64 -7.15 19.34
CA GLN A 331 -13.30 -7.55 19.74
C GLN A 331 -13.32 -9.01 20.16
N TRP A 332 -12.26 -9.75 19.83
CA TRP A 332 -12.12 -11.14 20.21
C TRP A 332 -11.78 -11.27 21.70
N SER A 333 -12.57 -12.04 22.45
CA SER A 333 -12.26 -12.41 23.83
C SER A 333 -11.62 -13.79 23.85
N ALA A 334 -10.31 -13.85 24.08
CA ALA A 334 -9.58 -15.12 24.18
C ALA A 334 -10.11 -16.01 25.31
N ASP A 335 -10.45 -15.43 26.46
CA ASP A 335 -10.96 -16.14 27.64
C ASP A 335 -12.29 -16.84 27.36
N LYS A 336 -13.20 -16.15 26.66
CA LYS A 336 -14.54 -16.65 26.35
C LYS A 336 -14.62 -17.39 25.02
N LYS A 337 -13.58 -17.27 24.19
CA LYS A 337 -13.53 -17.76 22.80
C LYS A 337 -14.72 -17.26 21.97
N GLU A 338 -15.05 -15.98 22.11
CA GLU A 338 -16.16 -15.35 21.42
C GLU A 338 -15.85 -13.91 21.02
N TRP A 339 -16.54 -13.43 19.99
CA TRP A 339 -16.55 -12.01 19.62
C TRP A 339 -17.54 -11.25 20.49
N ALA A 340 -17.05 -10.25 21.23
CA ALA A 340 -17.87 -9.40 22.07
C ALA A 340 -18.04 -8.02 21.42
N SER A 341 -19.28 -7.53 21.37
CA SER A 341 -19.55 -6.15 20.93
C SER A 341 -18.94 -5.16 21.92
N CYS A 342 -18.21 -4.17 21.42
CA CYS A 342 -17.63 -3.09 22.19
C CYS A 342 -18.18 -1.73 21.71
N ARG A 343 -18.56 -0.87 22.66
CA ARG A 343 -19.12 0.47 22.37
C ARG A 343 -18.05 1.55 22.20
N SER A 344 -16.80 1.30 22.55
CA SER A 344 -15.70 2.26 22.40
C SER A 344 -14.36 1.53 22.26
N PRO A 345 -13.58 1.79 21.19
CA PRO A 345 -12.22 1.30 21.11
C PRO A 345 -11.31 2.22 21.95
N CYS A 346 -11.09 1.92 23.23
CA CYS A 346 -9.91 2.41 23.99
C CYS A 346 -9.88 1.99 25.47
N PRO A 347 -8.73 1.50 25.95
CA PRO A 347 -8.04 2.05 27.10
C PRO A 347 -7.28 3.34 26.70
N PRO A 348 -6.99 4.28 27.62
CA PRO A 348 -6.54 5.63 27.27
C PRO A 348 -5.22 5.63 26.49
N ALA A 349 -5.16 6.49 25.46
CA ALA A 349 -3.98 6.76 24.64
C ALA A 349 -2.71 6.90 25.48
N ARG A 350 -1.89 5.84 25.52
CA ARG A 350 -0.46 6.04 25.69
C ARG A 350 0.00 6.78 24.44
N ARG A 351 0.47 8.02 24.62
CA ARG A 351 1.27 8.71 23.59
C ARG A 351 2.42 7.77 23.22
N LEU A 352 2.26 7.04 22.14
CA LEU A 352 3.32 6.33 21.46
C LEU A 352 3.57 7.05 20.14
N SER A 353 4.86 7.18 19.84
CA SER A 353 5.44 7.90 18.71
C SER A 353 4.77 7.55 17.38
N ARG A 354 4.90 8.48 16.41
CA ARG A 354 4.54 8.30 14.99
C ARG A 354 4.83 6.87 14.51
N PRO A 355 3.98 6.33 13.62
CA PRO A 355 4.11 4.95 13.15
C PRO A 355 5.55 4.69 12.70
N THR A 356 6.19 3.72 13.35
CA THR A 356 7.43 3.13 12.84
C THR A 356 7.08 2.31 11.61
N ALA A 357 7.99 2.23 10.64
CA ALA A 357 7.89 1.54 9.35
C ALA A 357 7.54 0.03 9.41
N LYS A 358 7.22 -0.52 10.59
CA LYS A 358 6.87 -1.92 10.86
C LYS A 358 5.41 -2.15 11.21
N THR A 359 4.51 -1.18 10.99
CA THR A 359 3.07 -1.44 11.15
C THR A 359 2.56 -1.90 9.79
N PRO A 360 2.22 -3.19 9.59
CA PRO A 360 1.65 -3.63 8.32
C PRO A 360 0.38 -2.80 8.07
N ALA A 361 0.31 -2.19 6.90
CA ALA A 361 -0.89 -1.49 6.47
C ALA A 361 -2.01 -2.53 6.40
N CYS A 362 -2.86 -2.58 7.44
CA CYS A 362 -4.05 -3.41 7.45
C CYS A 362 -4.80 -3.17 6.13
N VAL A 363 -4.87 -4.20 5.29
CA VAL A 363 -5.41 -4.15 3.93
C VAL A 363 -6.91 -3.90 4.02
N SER A 364 -7.30 -2.63 4.04
CA SER A 364 -8.69 -2.24 3.93
C SER A 364 -8.85 -1.20 2.81
N SER A 365 -9.66 -1.57 1.83
CA SER A 365 -10.18 -0.67 0.81
C SER A 365 -10.86 0.54 1.43
N ILE A 366 -10.39 1.74 1.05
CA ILE A 366 -11.12 2.98 1.27
C ILE A 366 -12.30 2.99 0.27
N SER A 367 -13.50 2.72 0.78
CA SER A 367 -14.75 2.96 0.05
C SER A 367 -15.36 4.25 0.60
N THR A 368 -15.41 5.29 -0.24
CA THR A 368 -16.00 6.59 0.09
C THR A 368 -17.52 6.52 -0.10
N ARG A 369 -18.29 6.80 0.96
CA ARG A 369 -19.74 7.03 0.88
C ARG A 369 -20.05 8.10 -0.18
N THR A 370 -20.98 7.80 -1.07
CA THR A 370 -21.72 8.78 -1.84
C THR A 370 -22.57 9.62 -0.88
N ALA A 371 -22.29 10.92 -0.82
CA ALA A 371 -23.20 11.88 -0.23
C ALA A 371 -24.37 12.08 -1.18
N THR A 372 -25.54 11.54 -0.85
CA THR A 372 -26.81 11.95 -1.46
C THR A 372 -27.13 13.38 -1.03
N THR A 373 -27.06 14.31 -1.97
CA THR A 373 -27.70 15.62 -1.86
C THR A 373 -29.21 15.45 -1.96
N THR A 374 -29.93 15.93 -0.95
CA THR A 374 -31.36 16.30 -1.04
C THR A 374 -31.56 17.46 -2.00
#